data_AF-A0A7W1DRY2-F1
#
_entry.id   AF-A0A7W1DRY2-F1
#
_cell.length_a   1.000
_cell.length_b   1.000
_cell.length_c   1.000
_cell.angle_alpha   90.00
_cell.angle_beta   90.00
_cell.angle_gamma   90.00
#
_symmetry.space_group_name_H-M   'P 1'
#
loop_
_entity.id
_entity.type
_entity.pdbx_description
1 polymer ?
#
loop_
_entity_poly.entity_id
_entity_poly.type
_entity_poly.pdbx_seq_one_letter_code
_entity_poly.pdbx_strand_id
1 'polypeptide(L)'
;MKPAIDQLTAQFAADVRADLSSTPKQLQSKYLYDALGSSLFDAICRLPWYRITRAESALLARHADAIVTSIGKANGTIVELGCGSGEKLVLLAEALQARGASAHVHLIDISPQAIEHTEQRLTRLHLSVVGHQSTYEEGLRQAAAARRGDGRMLVLLLGSNIGNFDTPAAHAFLRRIRAAVSPGDFLLLGADLAKPELDLIDAYDDPLGVTAAFNKNLLVRINNELGGDFDLAAFDHVAVWNAADQRIEMHLVSRVAQRVRIPAAEMTVSFEAGERIWTESSYKYEPEQIVAMGASAGLASRNQWVDTDVGFALTLFAAV
;
A
#
# COMPACT_ATOMS: atom_id res chain seq x y z
N MET A 1 11.23 -8.45 24.45
CA MET A 1 10.91 -8.90 23.07
C MET A 1 9.74 -9.87 22.99
N LYS A 2 9.61 -10.91 23.85
CA LYS A 2 8.45 -11.82 23.87
C LYS A 2 7.04 -11.19 23.94
N PRO A 3 6.74 -10.18 24.79
CA PRO A 3 5.35 -9.74 24.98
C PRO A 3 4.72 -9.04 23.76
N ALA A 4 5.52 -8.44 22.87
CA ALA A 4 5.01 -7.76 21.67
C ALA A 4 4.64 -8.76 20.55
N ILE A 5 5.40 -9.86 20.42
CA ILE A 5 5.08 -10.95 19.48
C ILE A 5 3.78 -11.64 19.89
N ASP A 6 3.57 -11.84 21.19
CA ASP A 6 2.34 -12.43 21.72
C ASP A 6 1.12 -11.53 21.47
N GLN A 7 1.26 -10.21 21.54
CA GLN A 7 0.18 -9.25 21.26
C GLN A 7 -0.20 -9.16 19.78
N LEU A 8 0.78 -9.12 18.86
CA LEU A 8 0.51 -9.08 17.43
C LEU A 8 -0.18 -10.36 16.95
N THR A 9 0.27 -11.51 17.47
CA THR A 9 -0.34 -12.81 17.17
C THR A 9 -1.77 -12.90 17.74
N ALA A 10 -2.00 -12.38 18.95
CA ALA A 10 -3.33 -12.33 19.54
C ALA A 10 -4.29 -11.43 18.74
N GLN A 11 -3.83 -10.26 18.27
CA GLN A 11 -4.64 -9.39 17.41
C GLN A 11 -4.93 -10.06 16.07
N PHE A 12 -3.94 -10.74 15.46
CA PHE A 12 -4.16 -11.49 14.22
C PHE A 12 -5.20 -12.59 14.41
N ALA A 13 -5.13 -13.35 15.51
CA ALA A 13 -6.12 -14.38 15.83
C ALA A 13 -7.54 -13.80 16.01
N ALA A 14 -7.66 -12.65 16.66
CA ALA A 14 -8.93 -11.96 16.88
C ALA A 14 -9.53 -11.45 15.55
N ASP A 15 -8.71 -10.83 14.70
CA ASP A 15 -9.13 -10.34 13.39
C ASP A 15 -9.56 -11.49 12.47
N VAL A 16 -8.77 -12.58 12.40
CA VAL A 16 -9.13 -13.79 11.64
C VAL A 16 -10.45 -14.39 12.10
N ARG A 17 -10.68 -14.44 13.43
CA ARG A 17 -11.96 -14.92 13.99
C ARG A 17 -13.12 -14.05 13.55
N ALA A 18 -12.99 -12.73 13.67
CA ALA A 18 -14.04 -11.79 13.30
C ALA A 18 -14.35 -11.87 11.80
N ASP A 19 -13.30 -11.85 10.97
CA ASP A 19 -13.42 -11.77 9.51
C ASP A 19 -13.99 -13.08 8.91
N LEU A 20 -13.55 -14.25 9.39
CA LEU A 20 -14.07 -15.54 8.92
C LEU A 20 -15.44 -15.93 9.52
N SER A 21 -15.91 -15.22 10.54
CA SER A 21 -17.27 -15.35 11.07
C SER A 21 -18.28 -14.45 10.35
N SER A 22 -17.81 -13.50 9.54
CA SER A 22 -18.67 -12.58 8.80
C SER A 22 -19.30 -13.26 7.57
N THR A 23 -20.35 -12.63 7.02
CA THR A 23 -21.02 -13.07 5.79
C THR A 23 -21.23 -11.84 4.90
N PRO A 24 -20.56 -11.73 3.74
CA PRO A 24 -19.58 -12.67 3.19
C PRO A 24 -18.30 -12.79 4.04
N LYS A 25 -17.60 -13.93 3.96
CA LYS A 25 -16.31 -14.11 4.65
C LYS A 25 -15.26 -13.21 4.01
N GLN A 26 -14.39 -12.65 4.84
CA GLN A 26 -13.26 -11.83 4.39
C GLN A 26 -12.01 -12.14 5.20
N LEU A 27 -10.88 -11.59 4.80
CA LEU A 27 -9.63 -11.53 5.54
C LEU A 27 -8.92 -10.21 5.18
N GLN A 28 -8.46 -9.45 6.18
CA GLN A 28 -7.84 -8.14 5.94
C GLN A 28 -6.52 -8.22 5.14
N SER A 29 -6.41 -7.42 4.07
CA SER A 29 -5.25 -7.40 3.17
C SER A 29 -3.92 -7.02 3.86
N LYS A 30 -3.94 -6.27 4.96
CA LYS A 30 -2.73 -5.95 5.74
C LYS A 30 -1.96 -7.21 6.17
N TYR A 31 -2.63 -8.36 6.29
CA TYR A 31 -2.00 -9.61 6.68
C TYR A 31 -1.30 -10.35 5.53
N LEU A 32 -1.45 -9.87 4.29
CA LEU A 32 -0.70 -10.37 3.12
C LEU A 32 0.79 -10.04 3.20
N TYR A 33 1.20 -9.06 4.02
CA TYR A 33 2.56 -8.50 4.01
C TYR A 33 3.45 -9.01 5.16
N ASP A 34 3.48 -10.33 5.38
CA ASP A 34 4.58 -10.95 6.13
C ASP A 34 5.87 -10.97 5.26
N ALA A 35 6.95 -11.60 5.74
CA ALA A 35 8.21 -11.63 5.00
C ALA A 35 8.07 -12.31 3.62
N LEU A 36 7.35 -13.42 3.55
CA LEU A 36 7.11 -14.14 2.29
C LEU A 36 6.20 -13.33 1.37
N GLY A 37 5.09 -12.82 1.90
CA GLY A 37 4.14 -12.05 1.11
C GLY A 37 4.71 -10.75 0.58
N SER A 38 5.56 -10.05 1.35
CA SER A 38 6.30 -8.89 0.86
C SER A 38 7.22 -9.25 -0.32
N SER A 39 7.92 -10.40 -0.24
CA SER A 39 8.77 -10.90 -1.32
C SER A 39 7.97 -11.28 -2.57
N LEU A 40 6.77 -11.84 -2.39
CA LEU A 40 5.84 -12.16 -3.48
C LEU A 40 5.32 -10.87 -4.14
N PHE A 41 4.97 -9.85 -3.36
CA PHE A 41 4.55 -8.55 -3.89
C PHE A 41 5.67 -7.83 -4.66
N ASP A 42 6.91 -7.92 -4.19
CA ASP A 42 8.08 -7.43 -4.93
C ASP A 42 8.25 -8.15 -6.28
N ALA A 43 7.92 -9.45 -6.34
CA ALA A 43 7.91 -10.19 -7.60
C ALA A 43 6.75 -9.74 -8.51
N ILE A 44 5.55 -9.53 -7.95
CA ILE A 44 4.38 -8.97 -8.68
C ILE A 44 4.75 -7.66 -9.35
N CYS A 45 5.43 -6.76 -8.62
CA CYS A 45 5.88 -5.46 -9.15
C CYS A 45 6.81 -5.56 -10.38
N ARG A 46 7.39 -6.73 -10.66
CA ARG A 46 8.27 -7.00 -11.81
C ARG A 46 7.56 -7.72 -12.95
N LEU A 47 6.32 -8.18 -12.76
CA LEU A 47 5.57 -8.90 -13.78
C LEU A 47 5.26 -8.02 -14.99
N PRO A 48 5.23 -8.60 -16.21
CA PRO A 48 4.81 -7.88 -17.42
C PRO A 48 3.42 -7.25 -17.30
N TRP A 49 2.47 -7.96 -16.68
CA TRP A 49 1.06 -7.54 -16.56
C TRP A 49 0.84 -6.46 -15.49
N TYR A 50 1.57 -6.51 -14.38
CA TYR A 50 1.50 -5.48 -13.33
C TYR A 50 2.36 -4.25 -13.69
N ARG A 51 1.85 -3.44 -14.62
CA ARG A 51 2.59 -2.32 -15.23
C ARG A 51 2.72 -1.08 -14.33
N ILE A 52 1.88 -0.95 -13.31
CA ILE A 52 1.72 0.31 -12.56
C ILE A 52 2.99 0.74 -11.83
N THR A 53 3.78 -0.21 -11.30
CA THR A 53 5.05 0.11 -10.61
C THR A 53 6.06 0.74 -11.55
N ARG A 54 6.10 0.30 -12.82
CA ARG A 54 6.97 0.85 -13.85
C ARG A 54 6.49 2.22 -14.32
N ALA A 55 5.18 2.38 -14.52
CA ALA A 55 4.58 3.67 -14.88
C ALA A 55 4.85 4.74 -13.81
N GLU A 56 4.60 4.40 -12.54
CA GLU A 56 4.86 5.32 -11.43
C GLU A 56 6.34 5.70 -11.33
N SER A 57 7.25 4.71 -11.43
CA SER A 57 8.69 4.96 -11.44
C SER A 57 9.13 5.87 -12.60
N ALA A 58 8.56 5.68 -13.79
CA ALA A 58 8.84 6.52 -14.95
C ALA A 58 8.34 7.96 -14.76
N LEU A 59 7.13 8.14 -14.21
CA LEU A 59 6.59 9.45 -13.88
C LEU A 59 7.43 10.15 -12.80
N LEU A 60 7.82 9.43 -11.75
CA LEU A 60 8.71 9.93 -10.70
C LEU A 60 10.04 10.39 -11.28
N ALA A 61 10.73 9.55 -12.06
CA ALA A 61 12.00 9.91 -12.67
C ALA A 61 11.88 11.14 -13.59
N ARG A 62 10.83 11.21 -14.41
CA ARG A 62 10.58 12.31 -15.34
C ARG A 62 10.27 13.63 -14.63
N HIS A 63 9.59 13.58 -13.50
CA HIS A 63 9.07 14.76 -12.80
C HIS A 63 9.74 15.02 -11.45
N ALA A 64 10.80 14.28 -11.10
CA ALA A 64 11.49 14.38 -9.82
C ALA A 64 11.90 15.81 -9.50
N ASP A 65 12.49 16.53 -10.46
CA ASP A 65 12.94 17.93 -10.26
C ASP A 65 11.79 18.86 -9.87
N ALA A 66 10.63 18.72 -10.53
CA ALA A 66 9.44 19.51 -10.22
C ALA A 66 8.88 19.17 -8.84
N ILE A 67 8.86 17.87 -8.48
CA ILE A 67 8.40 17.37 -7.19
C ILE A 67 9.29 17.91 -6.07
N VAL A 68 10.61 17.73 -6.17
CA VAL A 68 11.56 18.13 -5.11
C VAL A 68 11.78 19.64 -5.06
N THR A 69 11.42 20.40 -6.10
CA THR A 69 11.40 21.86 -6.02
C THR A 69 10.31 22.37 -5.08
N SER A 70 9.22 21.62 -4.91
CA SER A 70 8.09 22.02 -4.05
C SER A 70 8.48 22.16 -2.57
N ILE A 71 9.40 21.31 -2.08
CA ILE A 71 9.89 21.35 -0.70
C ILE A 71 10.82 22.55 -0.41
N GLY A 72 11.29 23.26 -1.45
CA GLY A 72 12.13 24.45 -1.34
C GLY A 72 13.62 24.14 -1.09
N LYS A 73 14.39 25.19 -0.79
CA LYS A 73 15.85 25.11 -0.55
C LYS A 73 16.23 24.86 0.92
N ALA A 74 15.28 24.98 1.83
CA ALA A 74 15.48 24.64 3.23
C ALA A 74 15.50 23.11 3.39
N ASN A 75 16.13 22.60 4.45
CA ASN A 75 16.13 21.17 4.78
C ASN A 75 14.70 20.70 5.06
N GLY A 76 14.00 20.26 4.02
CA GLY A 76 12.62 19.80 4.09
C GLY A 76 12.49 18.45 4.78
N THR A 77 11.25 17.99 4.93
CA THR A 77 10.94 16.65 5.42
C THR A 77 10.24 15.86 4.33
N ILE A 78 10.70 14.64 4.06
CA ILE A 78 9.99 13.68 3.23
C ILE A 78 9.45 12.59 4.14
N VAL A 79 8.17 12.27 4.00
CA VAL A 79 7.52 11.18 4.73
C VAL A 79 6.97 10.20 3.72
N GLU A 80 7.44 8.94 3.70
CA GLU A 80 6.89 7.91 2.80
C GLU A 80 5.99 6.95 3.58
N LEU A 81 4.72 6.88 3.18
CA LEU A 81 3.71 5.98 3.73
C LEU A 81 3.73 4.68 2.92
N GLY A 82 4.24 3.61 3.51
CA GLY A 82 4.46 2.32 2.84
C GLY A 82 5.70 2.36 1.96
N CYS A 83 6.89 2.38 2.59
CA CYS A 83 8.16 2.55 1.87
C CYS A 83 8.54 1.36 0.97
N GLY A 84 8.02 0.15 1.27
CA GLY A 84 8.24 -1.04 0.45
C GLY A 84 9.73 -1.28 0.15
N SER A 85 10.07 -1.45 -1.13
CA SER A 85 11.44 -1.72 -1.57
C SER A 85 12.38 -0.50 -1.60
N GLY A 86 11.83 0.71 -1.42
CA GLY A 86 12.57 1.97 -1.45
C GLY A 86 13.04 2.45 -2.82
N GLU A 87 12.78 1.69 -3.90
CA GLU A 87 13.29 2.00 -5.25
C GLU A 87 12.73 3.34 -5.79
N LYS A 88 11.48 3.65 -5.48
CA LYS A 88 10.82 4.89 -5.90
C LYS A 88 11.36 6.12 -5.18
N LEU A 89 11.62 6.00 -3.88
CA LEU A 89 12.16 7.09 -3.08
C LEU A 89 13.60 7.45 -3.47
N VAL A 90 14.40 6.47 -3.90
CA VAL A 90 15.75 6.71 -4.45
C VAL A 90 15.71 7.73 -5.60
N LEU A 91 14.72 7.66 -6.50
CA LEU A 91 14.59 8.61 -7.62
C LEU A 91 14.44 10.07 -7.14
N LEU A 92 13.66 10.29 -6.08
CA LEU A 92 13.48 11.62 -5.50
C LEU A 92 14.72 12.07 -4.70
N ALA A 93 15.34 11.13 -3.99
CA ALA A 93 16.56 11.37 -3.24
C ALA A 93 17.74 11.77 -4.15
N GLU A 94 17.91 11.11 -5.29
CA GLU A 94 18.93 11.46 -6.30
C GLU A 94 18.66 12.85 -6.88
N ALA A 95 17.40 13.20 -7.17
CA ALA A 95 17.03 14.53 -7.64
C ALA A 95 17.31 15.63 -6.59
N LEU A 96 17.10 15.34 -5.30
CA LEU A 96 17.50 16.26 -4.22
C LEU A 96 19.01 16.47 -4.18
N GLN A 97 19.77 15.38 -4.23
CA GLN A 97 21.22 15.43 -4.18
C GLN A 97 21.80 16.19 -5.37
N ALA A 98 21.27 15.98 -6.58
CA ALA A 98 21.69 16.70 -7.78
C ALA A 98 21.49 18.22 -7.68
N ARG A 99 20.55 18.68 -6.84
CA ARG A 99 20.29 20.10 -6.56
C ARG A 99 21.10 20.65 -5.39
N GLY A 100 21.92 19.83 -4.74
CA GLY A 100 22.60 20.20 -3.49
C GLY A 100 21.63 20.47 -2.33
N ALA A 101 20.40 19.94 -2.40
CA ALA A 101 19.42 20.03 -1.34
C ALA A 101 19.53 18.81 -0.42
N SER A 102 19.08 18.96 0.83
CA SER A 102 18.99 17.83 1.77
C SER A 102 17.60 17.75 2.39
N ALA A 103 17.22 16.56 2.85
CA ALA A 103 15.94 16.33 3.51
C ALA A 103 16.09 15.36 4.68
N HIS A 104 15.21 15.51 5.66
CA HIS A 104 14.97 14.49 6.68
C HIS A 104 13.89 13.53 6.18
N VAL A 105 14.23 12.25 6.05
CA VAL A 105 13.35 11.21 5.53
C VAL A 105 12.77 10.40 6.68
N HIS A 106 11.46 10.26 6.70
CA HIS A 106 10.71 9.39 7.60
C HIS A 106 10.08 8.25 6.78
N LEU A 107 10.45 7.01 7.09
CA LEU A 107 9.90 5.82 6.44
C LEU A 107 8.87 5.20 7.37
N ILE A 108 7.65 4.99 6.89
CA ILE A 108 6.58 4.40 7.70
C ILE A 108 6.11 3.13 7.01
N ASP A 109 6.21 2.00 7.72
CA ASP A 109 5.75 0.72 7.21
C ASP A 109 5.41 -0.21 8.38
N ILE A 110 4.53 -1.19 8.13
CA ILE A 110 4.27 -2.26 9.11
C ILE A 110 5.36 -3.33 9.04
N SER A 111 6.04 -3.45 7.89
CA SER A 111 7.12 -4.40 7.64
C SER A 111 8.46 -3.83 8.10
N PRO A 112 9.11 -4.42 9.14
CA PRO A 112 10.43 -3.99 9.56
C PRO A 112 11.49 -4.22 8.47
N GLN A 113 11.30 -5.24 7.62
CA GLN A 113 12.21 -5.53 6.51
C GLN A 113 12.16 -4.45 5.42
N ALA A 114 10.97 -3.93 5.11
CA ALA A 114 10.80 -2.85 4.13
C ALA A 114 11.55 -1.58 4.58
N ILE A 115 11.44 -1.24 5.87
CA ILE A 115 12.16 -0.12 6.49
C ILE A 115 13.68 -0.35 6.38
N GLU A 116 14.18 -1.50 6.85
CA GLU A 116 15.61 -1.81 6.84
C GLU A 116 16.20 -1.76 5.42
N HIS A 117 15.52 -2.37 4.44
CA HIS A 117 15.95 -2.37 3.05
C HIS A 117 16.04 -0.95 2.49
N THR A 118 15.02 -0.12 2.76
CA THR A 118 14.97 1.26 2.27
C THR A 118 16.04 2.13 2.93
N GLU A 119 16.25 1.99 4.24
CA GLU A 119 17.34 2.66 4.97
C GLU A 119 18.72 2.36 4.35
N GLN A 120 18.98 1.08 4.05
CA GLN A 120 20.23 0.65 3.42
C GLN A 120 20.43 1.26 2.03
N ARG A 121 19.37 1.39 1.23
CA ARG A 121 19.43 2.05 -0.09
C ARG A 121 19.73 3.55 0.04
N LEU A 122 19.04 4.24 0.94
CA LEU A 122 19.16 5.69 1.11
C LEU A 122 20.44 6.12 1.81
N THR A 123 21.07 5.27 2.62
CA THR A 123 22.34 5.55 3.29
C THR A 123 23.43 5.97 2.29
N ARG A 124 23.40 5.44 1.06
CA ARG A 124 24.35 5.78 -0.01
C ARG A 124 24.21 7.22 -0.53
N LEU A 125 23.07 7.86 -0.26
CA LEU A 125 22.72 9.21 -0.71
C LEU A 125 22.92 10.27 0.39
N HIS A 126 23.51 9.89 1.53
CA HIS A 126 23.82 10.78 2.67
C HIS A 126 22.60 11.55 3.22
N LEU A 127 21.41 10.94 3.11
CA LEU A 127 20.18 11.49 3.71
C LEU A 127 20.05 11.06 5.18
N SER A 128 19.45 11.92 5.99
CA SER A 128 19.04 11.57 7.35
C SER A 128 17.75 10.75 7.27
N VAL A 129 17.77 9.49 7.68
CA VAL A 129 16.61 8.58 7.60
C VAL A 129 16.19 8.12 8.99
N VAL A 130 14.88 8.04 9.23
CA VAL A 130 14.27 7.48 10.45
C VAL A 130 13.13 6.55 10.05
N GLY A 131 13.23 5.26 10.38
CA GLY A 131 12.15 4.29 10.25
C GLY A 131 11.14 4.31 11.39
N HIS A 132 9.86 4.11 11.07
CA HIS A 132 8.73 4.01 12.00
C HIS A 132 7.95 2.73 11.71
N GLN A 133 8.18 1.66 12.48
CA GLN A 133 7.38 0.43 12.37
C GLN A 133 5.97 0.66 12.95
N SER A 134 5.03 1.07 12.11
CA SER A 134 3.72 1.55 12.55
C SER A 134 2.69 1.58 11.41
N THR A 135 1.43 1.81 11.75
CA THR A 135 0.42 2.15 10.74
C THR A 135 0.70 3.53 10.15
N TYR A 136 0.12 3.83 8.98
CA TYR A 136 0.31 5.12 8.32
C TYR A 136 -0.06 6.31 9.20
N GLU A 137 -1.19 6.26 9.90
CA GLU A 137 -1.65 7.35 10.76
C GLU A 137 -0.69 7.62 11.93
N GLU A 138 -0.27 6.56 12.62
CA GLU A 138 0.58 6.69 13.80
C GLU A 138 1.99 7.14 13.41
N GLY A 139 2.57 6.53 12.37
CA GLY A 139 3.87 6.94 11.85
C GLY A 139 3.87 8.37 11.33
N LEU A 140 2.81 8.81 10.64
CA LEU A 140 2.70 10.18 10.13
C LEU A 140 2.61 11.18 11.28
N ARG A 141 1.86 10.86 12.34
CA ARG A 141 1.79 11.66 13.57
C ARG A 141 3.16 11.79 14.24
N GLN A 142 3.92 10.70 14.32
CA GLN A 142 5.28 10.70 14.86
C GLN A 142 6.24 11.55 14.00
N ALA A 143 6.18 11.41 12.68
CA ALA A 143 6.98 12.20 11.75
C ALA A 143 6.66 13.70 11.83
N ALA A 144 5.38 14.06 11.90
CA ALA A 144 4.94 15.45 12.08
C ALA A 144 5.44 16.05 13.41
N ALA A 145 5.36 15.29 14.51
CA ALA A 145 5.87 15.72 15.82
C ALA A 145 7.40 15.86 15.86
N ALA A 146 8.12 15.08 15.05
CA ALA A 146 9.58 15.10 14.95
C ALA A 146 10.12 16.09 13.91
N ARG A 147 9.25 16.84 13.22
CA ARG A 147 9.61 17.82 12.20
C ARG A 147 10.64 18.82 12.75
N ARG A 148 11.68 19.09 11.96
CA ARG A 148 12.78 20.00 12.32
C ARG A 148 12.77 21.24 11.42
N GLY A 149 12.85 22.41 12.05
CA GLY A 149 12.96 23.70 11.37
C GLY A 149 11.72 24.08 10.54
N ASP A 150 11.88 25.10 9.71
CA ASP A 150 10.80 25.72 8.93
C ASP A 150 10.70 25.15 7.50
N GLY A 151 11.42 24.05 7.21
CA GLY A 151 11.37 23.36 5.92
C GLY A 151 10.00 22.74 5.66
N ARG A 152 9.58 22.67 4.39
CA ARG A 152 8.29 22.09 4.00
C ARG A 152 8.31 20.57 4.08
N MET A 153 7.15 19.99 4.36
CA MET A 153 6.93 18.54 4.36
C MET A 153 6.35 18.09 3.02
N LEU A 154 6.86 16.97 2.49
CA LEU A 154 6.29 16.24 1.37
C LEU A 154 5.95 14.82 1.84
N VAL A 155 4.65 14.53 1.93
CA VAL A 155 4.15 13.19 2.19
C VAL A 155 4.02 12.44 0.87
N LEU A 156 4.51 11.20 0.81
CA LEU A 156 4.42 10.31 -0.34
C LEU A 156 3.45 9.19 -0.02
N LEU A 157 2.41 9.03 -0.84
CA LEU A 157 1.51 7.88 -0.82
C LEU A 157 1.53 7.28 -2.24
N LEU A 158 2.43 6.35 -2.46
CA LEU A 158 2.75 5.81 -3.78
C LEU A 158 2.16 4.42 -3.98
N GLY A 159 2.27 3.89 -5.19
CA GLY A 159 1.91 2.51 -5.54
C GLY A 159 0.42 2.25 -5.61
N SER A 160 -0.40 3.30 -5.71
CA SER A 160 -1.86 3.20 -5.63
C SER A 160 -2.37 2.61 -4.31
N ASN A 161 -1.61 2.74 -3.21
CA ASN A 161 -2.05 2.30 -1.88
C ASN A 161 -3.35 2.96 -1.42
N ILE A 162 -3.70 4.14 -1.94
CA ILE A 162 -5.01 4.77 -1.70
C ILE A 162 -6.18 3.89 -2.17
N GLY A 163 -5.94 3.07 -3.20
CA GLY A 163 -6.92 2.15 -3.76
C GLY A 163 -7.22 0.96 -2.84
N ASN A 164 -6.49 0.77 -1.74
CA ASN A 164 -6.80 -0.30 -0.78
C ASN A 164 -7.88 0.11 0.23
N PHE A 165 -8.32 1.38 0.18
CA PHE A 165 -9.39 1.91 1.02
C PHE A 165 -10.67 2.01 0.21
N ASP A 166 -11.80 1.66 0.83
CA ASP A 166 -13.10 2.05 0.27
C ASP A 166 -13.21 3.58 0.15
N THR A 167 -14.15 4.05 -0.68
CA THR A 167 -14.27 5.49 -0.95
C THR A 167 -14.40 6.33 0.33
N PRO A 168 -15.29 6.00 1.30
CA PRO A 168 -15.33 6.73 2.57
C PRO A 168 -14.01 6.74 3.35
N ALA A 169 -13.32 5.60 3.43
CA ALA A 169 -12.06 5.46 4.14
C ALA A 169 -10.91 6.21 3.44
N ALA A 170 -10.86 6.23 2.11
CA ALA A 170 -9.90 7.00 1.33
C ALA A 170 -10.04 8.51 1.60
N HIS A 171 -11.28 9.04 1.56
CA HIS A 171 -11.55 10.44 1.91
C HIS A 171 -11.20 10.74 3.38
N ALA A 172 -11.51 9.83 4.30
CA ALA A 172 -11.14 9.98 5.69
C ALA A 172 -9.61 9.99 5.88
N PHE A 173 -8.89 9.14 5.15
CA PHE A 173 -7.44 9.05 5.20
C PHE A 173 -6.76 10.31 4.65
N LEU A 174 -7.21 10.84 3.51
CA LEU A 174 -6.69 12.12 2.99
C LEU A 174 -6.94 13.29 3.95
N ARG A 175 -8.09 13.32 4.66
CA ARG A 175 -8.34 14.32 5.71
C ARG A 175 -7.37 14.17 6.89
N ARG A 176 -7.02 12.94 7.27
CA ARG A 176 -5.99 12.68 8.30
C ARG A 176 -4.62 13.15 7.84
N ILE A 177 -4.24 12.89 6.59
CA ILE A 177 -3.00 13.43 6.00
C ILE A 177 -3.02 14.96 6.04
N ARG A 178 -4.12 15.60 5.59
CA ARG A 178 -4.24 17.06 5.64
C ARG A 178 -4.06 17.61 7.04
N ALA A 179 -4.62 16.96 8.06
CA ALA A 179 -4.52 17.39 9.46
C ALA A 179 -3.10 17.26 10.03
N ALA A 180 -2.28 16.36 9.49
CA ALA A 180 -0.91 16.14 9.93
C ALA A 180 0.11 17.11 9.28
N VAL A 181 -0.29 17.82 8.22
CA VAL A 181 0.58 18.74 7.47
C VAL A 181 0.15 20.20 7.62
N SER A 182 1.09 21.13 7.48
CA SER A 182 0.83 22.57 7.56
C SER A 182 0.46 23.17 6.19
N PRO A 183 -0.26 24.31 6.12
CA PRO A 183 -0.45 25.02 4.87
C PRO A 183 0.89 25.27 4.15
N GLY A 184 0.95 24.91 2.87
CA GLY A 184 2.18 25.00 2.07
C GLY A 184 3.08 23.75 2.10
N ASP A 185 2.73 22.72 2.89
CA ASP A 185 3.25 21.36 2.73
C ASP A 185 2.53 20.62 1.59
N PHE A 186 3.03 19.46 1.20
CA PHE A 186 2.60 18.74 0.01
C PHE A 186 2.28 17.27 0.27
N LEU A 187 1.38 16.73 -0.56
CA LEU A 187 1.14 15.30 -0.73
C LEU A 187 1.42 14.93 -2.19
N LEU A 188 2.27 13.94 -2.42
CA LEU A 188 2.38 13.26 -3.70
C LEU A 188 1.62 11.93 -3.62
N LEU A 189 0.55 11.83 -4.42
CA LEU A 189 -0.31 10.66 -4.47
C LEU A 189 -0.18 9.97 -5.82
N GLY A 190 0.23 8.70 -5.80
CA GLY A 190 0.13 7.80 -6.94
C GLY A 190 -1.17 7.01 -6.89
N ALA A 191 -1.91 6.96 -7.99
CA ALA A 191 -3.18 6.24 -8.09
C ALA A 191 -3.33 5.57 -9.45
N ASP A 192 -3.77 4.31 -9.40
CA ASP A 192 -4.06 3.51 -10.58
C ASP A 192 -5.40 3.90 -11.19
N LEU A 193 -5.45 4.06 -12.51
CA LEU A 193 -6.64 4.55 -13.20
C LEU A 193 -7.53 3.42 -13.70
N ALA A 194 -8.81 3.71 -13.92
CA ALA A 194 -9.67 2.82 -14.67
C ALA A 194 -9.14 2.64 -16.09
N LYS A 195 -9.19 1.41 -16.60
CA LYS A 195 -8.65 0.98 -17.89
C LYS A 195 -9.40 -0.29 -18.34
N PRO A 196 -9.12 -0.86 -19.54
CA PRO A 196 -9.80 -2.07 -20.00
C PRO A 196 -9.77 -3.19 -18.95
N GLU A 197 -10.89 -3.88 -18.79
CA GLU A 197 -11.06 -4.93 -17.76
C GLU A 197 -10.00 -6.02 -17.86
N LEU A 198 -9.63 -6.43 -19.08
CA LEU A 198 -8.59 -7.44 -19.28
C LEU A 198 -7.23 -7.01 -18.71
N ASP A 199 -6.85 -5.75 -18.89
CA ASP A 199 -5.58 -5.23 -18.33
C ASP A 199 -5.63 -5.22 -16.80
N LEU A 200 -6.80 -4.94 -16.23
CA LEU A 200 -7.01 -4.97 -14.78
C LEU A 200 -7.00 -6.40 -14.23
N ILE A 201 -7.64 -7.35 -14.90
CA ILE A 201 -7.64 -8.75 -14.47
C ILE A 201 -6.24 -9.36 -14.60
N ASP A 202 -5.58 -9.21 -15.74
CA ASP A 202 -4.25 -9.78 -15.97
C ASP A 202 -3.20 -9.27 -14.98
N ALA A 203 -3.34 -8.03 -14.50
CA ALA A 203 -2.47 -7.46 -13.48
C ALA A 203 -2.62 -8.15 -12.11
N TYR A 204 -3.77 -8.76 -11.83
CA TYR A 204 -4.09 -9.37 -10.53
C TYR A 204 -4.31 -10.89 -10.60
N ASP A 205 -4.37 -11.48 -11.78
CA ASP A 205 -4.47 -12.92 -12.04
C ASP A 205 -3.43 -13.31 -13.11
N ASP A 206 -2.16 -13.02 -12.81
CA ASP A 206 -1.07 -13.26 -13.74
C ASP A 206 -0.93 -14.75 -14.08
N PRO A 207 -0.63 -15.10 -15.35
CA PRO A 207 -0.55 -16.49 -15.79
C PRO A 207 0.64 -17.27 -15.20
N LEU A 208 1.57 -16.61 -14.50
CA LEU A 208 2.64 -17.26 -13.76
C LEU A 208 2.20 -17.70 -12.35
N GLY A 209 1.01 -17.28 -11.90
CA GLY A 209 0.43 -17.63 -10.61
C GLY A 209 1.11 -16.97 -9.42
N VAL A 210 1.88 -15.90 -9.63
CA VAL A 210 2.59 -15.21 -8.53
C VAL A 210 1.60 -14.48 -7.64
N THR A 211 0.60 -13.81 -8.22
CA THR A 211 -0.47 -13.13 -7.47
C THR A 211 -1.39 -14.13 -6.77
N ALA A 212 -1.64 -15.29 -7.38
CA ALA A 212 -2.33 -16.40 -6.72
C ALA A 212 -1.56 -16.91 -5.49
N ALA A 213 -0.23 -17.07 -5.60
CA ALA A 213 0.63 -17.45 -4.48
C ALA A 213 0.62 -16.37 -3.38
N PHE A 214 0.70 -15.08 -3.75
CA PHE A 214 0.58 -13.95 -2.83
C PHE A 214 -0.76 -13.98 -2.07
N ASN A 215 -1.88 -14.21 -2.76
CA ASN A 215 -3.19 -14.28 -2.11
C ASN A 215 -3.28 -15.47 -1.15
N LYS A 216 -2.84 -16.66 -1.59
CA LYS A 216 -2.86 -17.89 -0.79
C LYS A 216 -1.89 -17.86 0.39
N ASN A 217 -0.86 -17.01 0.36
CA ASN A 217 0.07 -16.83 1.47
C ASN A 217 -0.64 -16.46 2.77
N LEU A 218 -1.78 -15.77 2.69
CA LEU A 218 -2.59 -15.46 3.87
C LEU A 218 -3.08 -16.72 4.61
N LEU A 219 -3.41 -17.80 3.87
CA LEU A 219 -3.74 -19.09 4.47
C LEU A 219 -2.51 -19.79 5.06
N VAL A 220 -1.35 -19.72 4.38
CA VAL A 220 -0.07 -20.22 4.91
C VAL A 220 0.24 -19.58 6.25
N ARG A 221 0.04 -18.27 6.32
CA ARG A 221 0.30 -17.49 7.52
C ARG A 221 -0.62 -17.87 8.67
N ILE A 222 -1.92 -18.05 8.40
CA ILE A 222 -2.87 -18.57 9.41
C ILE A 222 -2.46 -19.97 9.88
N ASN A 223 -2.04 -20.85 8.98
CA ASN A 223 -1.56 -22.19 9.35
C ASN A 223 -0.33 -22.12 10.27
N ASN A 224 0.66 -21.30 9.91
CA ASN A 224 1.93 -21.21 10.62
C ASN A 224 1.82 -20.47 11.97
N GLU A 225 1.12 -19.33 12.00
CA GLU A 225 1.06 -18.46 13.18
C GLU A 225 -0.09 -18.82 14.13
N LEU A 226 -1.21 -19.31 13.59
CA LEU A 226 -2.43 -19.56 14.38
C LEU A 226 -2.78 -21.05 14.53
N GLY A 227 -1.94 -21.93 13.97
CA GLY A 227 -2.14 -23.39 13.97
C GLY A 227 -3.29 -23.85 13.08
N GLY A 228 -3.68 -23.04 12.09
CA GLY A 228 -4.68 -23.39 11.09
C GLY A 228 -4.32 -24.65 10.29
N ASP A 229 -5.34 -25.31 9.73
CA ASP A 229 -5.18 -26.48 8.86
C ASP A 229 -5.78 -26.29 7.46
N PHE A 230 -5.69 -25.07 6.91
CA PHE A 230 -6.09 -24.79 5.53
C PHE A 230 -5.31 -25.67 4.53
N ASP A 231 -6.02 -26.42 3.68
CA ASP A 231 -5.43 -27.02 2.48
C ASP A 231 -5.40 -25.99 1.34
N LEU A 232 -4.22 -25.45 1.04
CA LEU A 232 -4.04 -24.45 -0.02
C LEU A 232 -4.45 -24.94 -1.42
N ALA A 233 -4.38 -26.25 -1.67
CA ALA A 233 -4.78 -26.82 -2.96
C ALA A 233 -6.31 -26.85 -3.11
N ALA A 234 -7.04 -26.78 -1.99
CA ALA A 234 -8.50 -26.75 -1.96
C ALA A 234 -9.07 -25.33 -2.16
N PHE A 235 -8.24 -24.29 -2.34
CA PHE A 235 -8.68 -22.93 -2.63
C PHE A 235 -8.13 -22.46 -3.98
N ASP A 236 -8.97 -21.87 -4.82
CA ASP A 236 -8.53 -21.18 -6.03
C ASP A 236 -8.41 -19.67 -5.77
N HIS A 237 -7.42 -19.02 -6.40
CA HIS A 237 -7.38 -17.56 -6.44
C HIS A 237 -8.30 -17.09 -7.58
N VAL A 238 -9.06 -16.02 -7.33
CA VAL A 238 -9.89 -15.37 -8.35
C VAL A 238 -9.77 -13.86 -8.19
N ALA A 239 -9.39 -13.16 -9.26
CA ALA A 239 -9.54 -11.71 -9.37
C ALA A 239 -10.85 -11.37 -10.09
N VAL A 240 -11.58 -10.36 -9.61
CA VAL A 240 -12.83 -9.90 -10.22
C VAL A 240 -12.79 -8.39 -10.37
N TRP A 241 -13.17 -7.90 -11.55
CA TRP A 241 -13.47 -6.49 -11.75
C TRP A 241 -14.92 -6.20 -11.34
N ASN A 242 -15.09 -5.40 -10.30
CA ASN A 242 -16.38 -4.86 -9.91
C ASN A 242 -16.56 -3.48 -10.55
N ALA A 243 -17.24 -3.43 -11.68
CA ALA A 243 -17.48 -2.19 -12.42
C ALA A 243 -18.36 -1.18 -11.66
N ALA A 244 -19.27 -1.65 -10.79
CA ALA A 244 -20.17 -0.78 -10.03
C ALA A 244 -19.41 0.04 -8.97
N ASP A 245 -18.44 -0.59 -8.32
CA ASP A 245 -17.59 0.04 -7.30
C ASP A 245 -16.22 0.49 -7.84
N GLN A 246 -15.97 0.31 -9.15
CA GLN A 246 -14.70 0.60 -9.83
C GLN A 246 -13.46 0.02 -9.11
N ARG A 247 -13.50 -1.27 -8.74
CA ARG A 247 -12.38 -1.93 -8.05
C ARG A 247 -12.09 -3.33 -8.56
N ILE A 248 -10.83 -3.72 -8.48
CA ILE A 248 -10.46 -5.14 -8.46
C ILE A 248 -10.72 -5.70 -7.07
N GLU A 249 -11.26 -6.91 -7.01
CA GLU A 249 -11.39 -7.70 -5.79
C GLU A 249 -10.61 -8.99 -5.94
N MET A 250 -9.81 -9.33 -4.93
CA MET A 250 -9.16 -10.64 -4.84
C MET A 250 -9.93 -11.54 -3.89
N HIS A 251 -10.13 -12.77 -4.32
CA HIS A 251 -10.87 -13.78 -3.58
C HIS A 251 -10.08 -15.09 -3.50
N LEU A 252 -10.28 -15.82 -2.41
CA LEU A 252 -9.94 -17.24 -2.29
C LEU A 252 -11.24 -18.05 -2.31
N VAL A 253 -11.38 -18.98 -3.25
CA VAL A 253 -12.61 -19.72 -3.49
C VAL A 253 -12.42 -21.18 -3.12
N SER A 254 -13.21 -21.66 -2.16
CA SER A 254 -13.16 -23.07 -1.76
C SER A 254 -13.62 -23.97 -2.90
N ARG A 255 -12.81 -24.96 -3.30
CA ARG A 255 -13.16 -25.92 -4.37
C ARG A 255 -14.13 -27.00 -3.90
N VAL A 256 -14.15 -27.26 -2.60
CA VAL A 256 -14.91 -28.34 -1.97
C VAL A 256 -15.63 -27.83 -0.73
N ALA A 257 -16.63 -28.56 -0.25
CA ALA A 257 -17.12 -28.34 1.10
C ALA A 257 -16.06 -28.84 2.10
N GLN A 258 -15.63 -27.98 3.03
CA GLN A 258 -14.55 -28.29 3.97
C GLN A 258 -14.71 -27.56 5.31
N ARG A 259 -14.01 -28.05 6.32
CA ARG A 259 -13.91 -27.42 7.63
C ARG A 259 -12.46 -27.18 7.95
N VAL A 260 -12.16 -25.97 8.41
CA VAL A 260 -10.81 -25.54 8.80
C VAL A 260 -10.84 -25.18 10.28
N ARG A 261 -9.97 -25.81 11.06
CA ARG A 261 -9.76 -25.52 12.47
C ARG A 261 -8.61 -24.53 12.62
N ILE A 262 -8.81 -23.50 13.43
CA ILE A 262 -7.79 -22.49 13.71
C ILE A 262 -7.70 -22.35 15.25
N PRO A 263 -6.86 -23.15 15.92
CA PRO A 263 -6.81 -23.25 17.38
C PRO A 263 -6.52 -21.93 18.09
N ALA A 264 -5.56 -21.13 17.63
CA ALA A 264 -5.23 -19.85 18.28
C ALA A 264 -6.35 -18.82 18.12
N ALA A 265 -7.14 -18.93 17.05
CA ALA A 265 -8.36 -18.15 16.86
C ALA A 265 -9.59 -18.82 17.50
N GLU A 266 -9.42 -19.91 18.27
CA GLU A 266 -10.48 -20.68 18.96
C GLU A 266 -11.71 -20.96 18.08
N MET A 267 -11.49 -21.27 16.80
CA MET A 267 -12.58 -21.40 15.84
C MET A 267 -12.46 -22.62 14.96
N THR A 268 -13.60 -23.03 14.41
CA THR A 268 -13.68 -23.93 13.26
C THR A 268 -14.64 -23.28 12.27
N VAL A 269 -14.14 -22.95 11.08
CA VAL A 269 -14.93 -22.35 10.01
C VAL A 269 -15.33 -23.44 9.01
N SER A 270 -16.57 -23.40 8.54
CA SER A 270 -17.04 -24.25 7.45
C SER A 270 -17.09 -23.44 6.16
N PHE A 271 -16.71 -24.07 5.06
CA PHE A 271 -16.82 -23.57 3.70
C PHE A 271 -17.69 -24.51 2.87
N GLU A 272 -18.61 -23.96 2.10
CA GLU A 272 -19.26 -24.68 1.00
C GLU A 272 -18.36 -24.69 -0.25
N ALA A 273 -18.60 -25.63 -1.18
CA ALA A 273 -17.96 -25.59 -2.48
C ALA A 273 -18.39 -24.33 -3.25
N GLY A 274 -17.42 -23.58 -3.76
CA GLY A 274 -17.62 -22.28 -4.42
C GLY A 274 -17.70 -21.09 -3.46
N GLU A 275 -17.65 -21.29 -2.14
CA GLU A 275 -17.68 -20.20 -1.18
C GLU A 275 -16.40 -19.36 -1.23
N ARG A 276 -16.55 -18.03 -1.17
CA ARG A 276 -15.46 -17.07 -1.32
C ARG A 276 -15.04 -16.48 0.02
N ILE A 277 -13.74 -16.21 0.14
CA ILE A 277 -13.14 -15.31 1.12
C ILE A 277 -12.63 -14.11 0.34
N TRP A 278 -13.15 -12.92 0.64
CA TRP A 278 -12.63 -11.68 0.08
C TRP A 278 -11.34 -11.27 0.82
N THR A 279 -10.23 -11.12 0.11
CA THR A 279 -8.92 -10.84 0.70
C THR A 279 -8.39 -9.43 0.44
N GLU A 280 -8.73 -8.81 -0.69
CA GLU A 280 -8.25 -7.47 -1.03
C GLU A 280 -9.19 -6.73 -1.98
N SER A 281 -9.19 -5.39 -1.86
CA SER A 281 -9.79 -4.48 -2.83
C SER A 281 -8.72 -3.56 -3.38
N SER A 282 -8.74 -3.29 -4.68
CA SER A 282 -7.94 -2.24 -5.31
C SER A 282 -8.81 -1.36 -6.20
N TYR A 283 -9.26 -0.24 -5.63
CA TYR A 283 -10.04 0.78 -6.32
C TYR A 283 -9.20 1.48 -7.39
N LYS A 284 -9.86 1.75 -8.52
CA LYS A 284 -9.31 2.45 -9.68
C LYS A 284 -10.06 3.75 -9.86
N TYR A 285 -9.36 4.77 -10.34
CA TYR A 285 -9.88 6.13 -10.36
C TYR A 285 -9.89 6.71 -11.76
N GLU A 286 -10.70 7.74 -11.96
CA GLU A 286 -10.49 8.71 -13.02
C GLU A 286 -9.56 9.83 -12.55
N PRO A 287 -8.79 10.48 -13.44
CA PRO A 287 -7.90 11.58 -13.07
C PRO A 287 -8.60 12.70 -12.29
N GLU A 288 -9.83 13.06 -12.68
CA GLU A 288 -10.62 14.12 -12.05
C GLU A 288 -11.17 13.70 -10.69
N GLN A 289 -11.46 12.40 -10.49
CA GLN A 289 -11.90 11.88 -9.20
C GLN A 289 -10.80 12.03 -8.16
N ILE A 290 -9.53 11.79 -8.53
CA ILE A 290 -8.37 11.98 -7.64
C ILE A 290 -8.27 13.44 -7.20
N VAL A 291 -8.39 14.38 -8.15
CA VAL A 291 -8.33 15.82 -7.88
C VAL A 291 -9.47 16.26 -6.97
N ALA A 292 -10.71 15.81 -7.23
CA ALA A 292 -11.87 16.12 -6.41
C ALA A 292 -11.75 15.54 -4.99
N MET A 293 -11.25 14.31 -4.87
CA MET A 293 -11.01 13.64 -3.59
C MET A 293 -10.02 14.44 -2.74
N GLY A 294 -8.89 14.87 -3.32
CA GLY A 294 -7.93 15.76 -2.65
C GLY A 294 -8.56 17.11 -2.25
N ALA A 295 -9.27 17.77 -3.17
CA ALA A 295 -9.89 19.07 -2.90
C ALA A 295 -10.88 19.01 -1.72
N SER A 296 -11.69 17.94 -1.65
CA SER A 296 -12.63 17.70 -0.54
C SER A 296 -11.95 17.53 0.82
N ALA A 297 -10.67 17.16 0.83
CA ALA A 297 -9.85 16.99 2.02
C ALA A 297 -9.01 18.24 2.36
N GLY A 298 -9.15 19.36 1.65
CA GLY A 298 -8.32 20.55 1.83
C GLY A 298 -6.93 20.45 1.18
N LEU A 299 -6.79 19.60 0.16
CA LEU A 299 -5.58 19.40 -0.61
C LEU A 299 -5.81 19.89 -2.05
N ALA A 300 -5.25 21.03 -2.42
CA ALA A 300 -5.43 21.62 -3.75
C ALA A 300 -4.42 21.01 -4.74
N SER A 301 -4.91 20.48 -5.87
CA SER A 301 -4.03 19.94 -6.91
C SER A 301 -3.15 21.04 -7.50
N ARG A 302 -1.84 20.79 -7.57
CA ARG A 302 -0.85 21.67 -8.21
C ARG A 302 -0.46 21.15 -9.58
N ASN A 303 -0.19 19.85 -9.65
CA ASN A 303 0.18 19.16 -10.87
C ASN A 303 -0.42 17.76 -10.83
N GLN A 304 -0.79 17.25 -12.00
CA GLN A 304 -1.11 15.86 -12.22
C GLN A 304 -0.39 15.41 -13.48
N TRP A 305 0.39 14.34 -13.35
CA TRP A 305 1.09 13.70 -14.45
C TRP A 305 0.46 12.34 -14.67
N VAL A 306 0.05 12.07 -15.90
CA VAL A 306 -0.66 10.84 -16.25
C VAL A 306 0.15 10.08 -17.29
N ASP A 307 0.39 8.80 -17.02
CA ASP A 307 0.78 7.84 -18.03
C ASP A 307 -0.50 7.29 -18.66
N THR A 308 -0.78 7.72 -19.89
CA THR A 308 -2.02 7.35 -20.61
C THR A 308 -1.95 5.97 -21.24
N ASP A 309 -0.76 5.39 -21.40
CA ASP A 309 -0.59 4.03 -21.95
C ASP A 309 -0.87 2.99 -20.86
N VAL A 310 -0.33 3.19 -19.66
CA VAL A 310 -0.58 2.30 -18.52
C VAL A 310 -1.87 2.67 -17.79
N GLY A 311 -2.31 3.92 -17.82
CA GLY A 311 -3.42 4.39 -17.00
C GLY A 311 -3.01 4.53 -15.53
N PHE A 312 -2.04 5.40 -15.25
CA PHE A 312 -1.59 5.71 -13.89
C PHE A 312 -1.41 7.22 -13.71
N ALA A 313 -1.87 7.77 -12.59
CA ALA A 313 -1.74 9.19 -12.28
C ALA A 313 -0.84 9.41 -11.05
N LEU A 314 0.05 10.39 -11.18
CA LEU A 314 0.85 10.94 -10.09
C LEU A 314 0.41 12.38 -9.86
N THR A 315 -0.22 12.65 -8.72
CA THR A 315 -0.81 13.96 -8.40
C THR A 315 -0.09 14.61 -7.23
N LEU A 316 0.44 15.81 -7.44
CA LEU A 316 1.03 16.64 -6.41
C LEU A 316 -0.03 17.63 -5.90
N PHE A 317 -0.38 17.51 -4.63
CA PHE A 317 -1.28 18.40 -3.92
C PHE A 317 -0.52 19.33 -2.98
N ALA A 318 -1.02 20.55 -2.81
CA ALA A 318 -0.63 21.46 -1.74
C ALA A 318 -1.71 21.50 -0.67
N ALA A 319 -1.30 21.48 0.59
CA ALA A 319 -2.16 21.72 1.73
C ALA A 319 -2.62 23.19 1.76
N VAL A 320 -3.94 23.42 1.72
CA VAL A 320 -4.58 24.75 1.78
C VAL A 320 -5.38 24.94 3.05
#